data_AF-A0A133V1V0-F1
#
_entry.id   AF-A0A133V1V0-F1
#
_cell.length_a   1.000
_cell.length_b   1.000
_cell.length_c   1.000
_cell.angle_alpha   90.00
_cell.angle_beta   90.00
_cell.angle_gamma   90.00
#
_symmetry.space_group_name_H-M   'P 1'
#
loop_
_entity.id
_entity.type
_entity.pdbx_description
1 polymer ?
#
loop_
_entity_poly.entity_id
_entity_poly.type
_entity_poly.pdbx_seq_one_letter_code
_entity_poly.pdbx_strand_id
1 'polypeptide(L)'
;MKEEHRKQVRKATLKSKEILEKDIGNQLKKLGIYPDRRTSPEKLNLPVEKIQKRERILEVLDKLKQRELGDKTPQQFYTGEVAYTYFNRIIAIYLMEKRELLSNVLEPDPEFGNKPEQLWHFEKITNIHQRDTLYQTYFNSVFNEINEEIKKVFDTEDENSVLFPSANAIDEILGQLIEKIPDEAWKEEERRKKKEERNALCI
;
A
#
# COMPACT_ATOMS: atom_id res chain seq x y z
N MET A 1 -3.63 -21.33 -13.98
CA MET A 1 -4.59 -20.77 -13.02
C MET A 1 -5.99 -21.25 -13.34
N LYS A 2 -6.60 -22.06 -12.45
CA LYS A 2 -8.04 -22.40 -12.51
C LYS A 2 -8.88 -21.12 -12.54
N GLU A 3 -10.02 -21.15 -13.24
CA GLU A 3 -10.88 -19.97 -13.41
C GLU A 3 -11.36 -19.37 -12.09
N GLU A 4 -11.62 -20.24 -11.11
CA GLU A 4 -11.99 -19.83 -9.75
C GLU A 4 -10.87 -19.03 -9.05
N HIS A 5 -9.62 -19.47 -9.15
CA HIS A 5 -8.47 -18.74 -8.59
C HIS A 5 -8.31 -17.35 -9.23
N ARG A 6 -8.53 -17.24 -10.56
CA ARG A 6 -8.48 -15.93 -11.25
C ARG A 6 -9.53 -14.98 -10.71
N LYS A 7 -10.73 -15.51 -10.45
CA LYS A 7 -11.86 -14.74 -9.92
C LYS A 7 -11.59 -14.28 -8.49
N GLN A 8 -11.02 -15.14 -7.65
CA GLN A 8 -10.62 -14.81 -6.27
C GLN A 8 -9.55 -13.72 -6.24
N VAL A 9 -8.47 -13.86 -7.01
CA VAL A 9 -7.39 -12.85 -7.11
C VAL A 9 -7.95 -11.50 -7.56
N ARG A 10 -8.79 -11.49 -8.61
CA ARG A 10 -9.43 -10.27 -9.11
C ARG A 10 -10.31 -9.62 -8.04
N LYS A 11 -11.13 -10.41 -7.36
CA LYS A 11 -12.03 -9.92 -6.31
C LYS A 11 -11.26 -9.34 -5.13
N ALA A 12 -10.23 -10.03 -4.65
CA ALA A 12 -9.35 -9.55 -3.60
C ALA A 12 -8.64 -8.25 -4.00
N THR A 13 -8.08 -8.20 -5.22
CA THR A 13 -7.43 -7.00 -5.77
C THR A 13 -8.37 -5.79 -5.81
N LEU A 14 -9.58 -5.96 -6.35
CA LEU A 14 -10.58 -4.89 -6.38
C LEU A 14 -10.94 -4.44 -4.97
N LYS A 15 -11.11 -5.40 -4.05
CA LYS A 15 -11.48 -5.08 -2.67
C LYS A 15 -10.38 -4.32 -1.93
N SER A 16 -9.12 -4.73 -2.10
CA SER A 16 -7.98 -4.05 -1.50
C SER A 16 -7.84 -2.60 -2.00
N LYS A 17 -8.08 -2.37 -3.29
CA LYS A 17 -8.09 -1.00 -3.86
C LYS A 17 -9.21 -0.15 -3.25
N GLU A 18 -10.43 -0.67 -3.14
CA GLU A 18 -11.54 0.04 -2.49
C GLU A 18 -11.21 0.42 -1.04
N ILE A 19 -10.58 -0.49 -0.29
CA ILE A 19 -10.17 -0.25 1.11
C ILE A 19 -9.18 0.92 1.17
N LEU A 20 -8.13 0.89 0.35
CA LEU A 20 -7.12 1.96 0.30
C LEU A 20 -7.72 3.29 -0.15
N GLU A 21 -8.50 3.32 -1.23
CA GLU A 21 -9.10 4.55 -1.72
C GLU A 21 -10.02 5.18 -0.67
N LYS A 22 -10.80 4.36 0.04
CA LYS A 22 -11.65 4.82 1.14
C LYS A 22 -10.81 5.36 2.30
N ASP A 23 -9.75 4.66 2.70
CA ASP A 23 -8.86 5.09 3.78
C ASP A 23 -8.19 6.42 3.46
N ILE A 24 -7.50 6.50 2.32
CA ILE A 24 -6.83 7.70 1.82
C ILE A 24 -7.82 8.86 1.70
N GLY A 25 -8.99 8.64 1.11
CA GLY A 25 -10.04 9.65 1.01
C GLY A 25 -10.53 10.15 2.39
N ASN A 26 -10.63 9.27 3.38
CA ASN A 26 -10.99 9.67 4.75
C ASN A 26 -9.87 10.43 5.45
N GLN A 27 -8.61 10.07 5.22
CA GLN A 27 -7.46 10.82 5.75
C GLN A 27 -7.39 12.24 5.16
N LEU A 28 -7.62 12.41 3.86
CA LEU A 28 -7.72 13.72 3.22
C LEU A 28 -8.83 14.58 3.85
N LYS A 29 -10.01 14.01 4.11
CA LYS A 29 -11.11 14.70 4.80
C LYS A 29 -10.71 15.14 6.22
N LYS A 30 -9.98 14.31 6.97
CA LYS A 30 -9.44 14.66 8.30
C LYS A 30 -8.45 15.83 8.25
N LEU A 31 -7.78 16.04 7.12
CA LEU A 31 -6.91 17.20 6.85
C LEU A 31 -7.67 18.41 6.30
N GLY A 32 -9.00 18.35 6.20
CA GLY A 32 -9.83 19.40 5.65
C GLY A 32 -9.83 19.48 4.12
N ILE A 33 -9.33 18.46 3.44
CA ILE A 33 -9.26 18.41 1.97
C ILE A 33 -10.43 17.56 1.48
N TYR A 34 -11.43 18.23 0.90
CA TYR A 34 -12.58 17.60 0.28
C TYR A 34 -12.48 17.72 -1.25
N PRO A 35 -13.25 16.93 -2.03
CA PRO A 35 -13.25 17.03 -3.49
C PRO A 35 -13.64 18.41 -4.01
N ASP A 36 -14.62 19.04 -3.36
CA ASP A 36 -15.27 20.29 -3.76
C ASP A 36 -14.82 21.52 -2.95
N ARG A 37 -14.25 21.31 -1.77
CA ARG A 37 -13.90 22.39 -0.84
C ARG A 37 -12.66 22.10 -0.01
N ARG A 38 -12.08 23.15 0.56
CA ARG A 38 -10.97 23.07 1.51
C ARG A 38 -11.37 23.78 2.80
N THR A 39 -11.06 23.18 3.95
CA THR A 39 -11.21 23.81 5.28
C THR A 39 -9.83 24.31 5.72
N SER A 40 -9.80 25.48 6.36
CA SER A 40 -8.55 26.06 6.85
C SER A 40 -8.00 25.26 8.05
N PRO A 41 -6.67 25.14 8.21
CA PRO A 41 -6.08 24.38 9.31
C PRO A 41 -6.48 24.88 10.69
N GLU A 42 -6.66 26.20 10.84
CA GLU A 42 -7.00 26.86 12.11
C GLU A 42 -8.39 26.42 12.59
N LYS A 43 -9.34 26.27 11.67
CA LYS A 43 -10.69 25.78 11.97
C LYS A 43 -10.72 24.31 12.42
N LEU A 44 -9.67 23.55 12.10
CA LEU A 44 -9.55 22.13 12.42
C LEU A 44 -8.66 21.85 13.63
N ASN A 45 -8.03 22.88 14.22
CA ASN A 45 -7.05 22.74 15.29
C ASN A 45 -6.01 21.64 15.01
N LEU A 46 -5.50 21.61 13.76
CA LEU A 46 -4.54 20.58 13.37
C LEU A 46 -3.19 20.78 14.08
N PRO A 47 -2.57 19.71 14.61
CA PRO A 47 -1.20 19.77 15.10
C PRO A 47 -0.23 20.10 13.95
N VAL A 48 0.93 20.68 14.30
CA VAL A 48 1.93 21.17 13.34
C VAL A 48 2.35 20.11 12.31
N GLU A 49 2.56 18.86 12.74
CA GLU A 49 2.93 17.76 11.84
C GLU A 49 1.85 17.49 10.77
N LYS A 50 0.57 17.63 11.13
CA LYS A 50 -0.55 17.47 10.19
C LYS A 50 -0.68 18.68 9.26
N ILE A 51 -0.26 19.88 9.70
CA ILE A 51 -0.21 21.07 8.86
C ILE A 51 0.85 20.90 7.76
N GLN A 52 2.06 20.49 8.12
CA GLN A 52 3.13 20.23 7.15
C GLN A 52 2.76 19.14 6.14
N LYS A 53 2.19 18.02 6.62
CA LYS A 53 1.68 16.96 5.74
C LYS A 53 0.59 17.49 4.80
N ARG A 54 -0.34 18.30 5.30
CA ARG A 54 -1.39 18.92 4.50
C ARG A 54 -0.82 19.83 3.41
N GLU A 55 0.18 20.65 3.71
CA GLU A 55 0.81 21.56 2.73
C GLU A 55 1.43 20.78 1.57
N ARG A 56 2.22 19.74 1.87
CA ARG A 56 2.79 18.84 0.84
C ARG A 56 1.71 18.23 -0.05
N ILE A 57 0.59 17.78 0.53
CA ILE A 57 -0.53 17.24 -0.27
C ILE A 57 -1.13 18.34 -1.16
N LEU A 58 -1.31 19.55 -0.64
CA LEU A 58 -1.87 20.65 -1.43
C LEU A 58 -0.98 21.00 -2.63
N GLU A 59 0.34 20.99 -2.46
CA GLU A 59 1.30 21.18 -3.55
C GLU A 59 1.12 20.12 -4.64
N VAL A 60 1.02 18.84 -4.26
CA VAL A 60 0.76 17.74 -5.21
C VAL A 60 -0.57 17.95 -5.93
N LEU A 61 -1.63 18.28 -5.20
CA LEU A 61 -2.95 18.52 -5.79
C LEU A 61 -2.97 19.73 -6.74
N ASP A 62 -2.20 20.78 -6.44
CA ASP A 62 -2.14 21.96 -7.29
C ASP A 62 -1.33 21.68 -8.57
N LYS A 63 -0.31 20.81 -8.54
CA LYS A 63 0.33 20.27 -9.76
C LYS A 63 -0.64 19.43 -10.59
N LEU A 64 -1.49 18.62 -9.95
CA LEU A 64 -2.48 17.79 -10.65
C LEU A 64 -3.55 18.61 -11.38
N LYS A 65 -3.90 19.81 -10.89
CA LYS A 65 -4.84 20.71 -11.59
C LYS A 65 -4.35 21.17 -12.95
N GLN A 66 -3.04 21.12 -13.20
CA GLN A 66 -2.44 21.50 -14.48
C GLN A 66 -2.43 20.35 -15.49
N ARG A 67 -2.90 19.16 -15.10
CA ARG A 67 -2.95 17.95 -15.94
C ARG A 67 -4.37 17.67 -16.42
N GLU A 68 -4.49 16.95 -17.53
CA GLU A 68 -5.78 16.41 -17.99
C GLU A 68 -6.13 15.14 -17.18
N LEU A 69 -7.15 15.24 -16.32
CA LEU A 69 -7.54 14.18 -15.38
C LEU A 69 -8.83 13.43 -15.79
N GLY A 70 -9.40 13.77 -16.96
CA GLY A 70 -10.74 13.33 -17.35
C GLY A 70 -11.80 13.80 -16.35
N ASP A 71 -12.74 12.91 -16.02
CA ASP A 71 -13.87 13.21 -15.11
C ASP A 71 -13.49 13.22 -13.62
N LYS A 72 -12.22 12.99 -13.28
CA LYS A 72 -11.76 12.92 -11.89
C LYS A 72 -11.32 14.28 -11.37
N THR A 73 -11.68 14.58 -10.13
CA THR A 73 -11.05 15.69 -9.40
C THR A 73 -9.58 15.36 -9.08
N PRO A 74 -8.70 16.36 -8.89
CA PRO A 74 -7.32 16.13 -8.43
C PRO A 74 -7.24 15.24 -7.19
N GLN A 75 -8.19 15.37 -6.27
CA GLN A 75 -8.29 14.58 -5.04
C GLN A 75 -8.64 13.11 -5.33
N GLN A 76 -9.60 12.87 -6.23
CA GLN A 76 -9.96 11.51 -6.65
C GLN A 76 -8.81 10.84 -7.40
N PHE A 77 -8.15 11.58 -8.28
CA PHE A 77 -6.98 11.11 -8.99
C PHE A 77 -5.85 10.74 -8.03
N TYR A 78 -5.46 11.68 -7.15
CA TYR A 78 -4.44 11.45 -6.12
C TYR A 78 -4.78 10.25 -5.22
N THR A 79 -6.02 10.14 -4.77
CA THR A 79 -6.49 9.01 -3.95
C THR A 79 -6.26 7.67 -4.66
N GLY A 80 -6.60 7.60 -5.95
CA GLY A 80 -6.38 6.40 -6.76
C GLY A 80 -4.90 6.08 -6.96
N GLU A 81 -4.07 7.09 -7.22
CA GLU A 81 -2.62 6.90 -7.41
C GLU A 81 -1.93 6.41 -6.14
N VAL A 82 -2.25 7.00 -4.98
CA VAL A 82 -1.72 6.57 -3.68
C VAL A 82 -2.17 5.13 -3.38
N ALA A 83 -3.47 4.83 -3.55
CA ALA A 83 -4.01 3.49 -3.35
C ALA A 83 -3.33 2.47 -4.27
N TYR A 84 -3.15 2.80 -5.55
CA TYR A 84 -2.46 1.93 -6.50
C TYR A 84 -1.00 1.69 -6.10
N THR A 85 -0.30 2.74 -5.69
CA THR A 85 1.10 2.69 -5.25
C THR A 85 1.28 1.76 -4.06
N TYR A 86 0.51 1.96 -2.97
CA TYR A 86 0.63 1.12 -1.78
C TYR A 86 0.13 -0.30 -2.01
N PHE A 87 -0.93 -0.50 -2.80
CA PHE A 87 -1.35 -1.85 -3.19
C PHE A 87 -0.21 -2.60 -3.88
N ASN A 88 0.46 -1.96 -4.85
CA ASN A 88 1.56 -2.57 -5.59
C ASN A 88 2.77 -2.89 -4.70
N ARG A 89 3.10 -2.01 -3.76
CA ARG A 89 4.19 -2.27 -2.81
C ARG A 89 3.88 -3.45 -1.91
N ILE A 90 2.69 -3.50 -1.33
CA ILE A 90 2.27 -4.58 -0.42
C ILE A 90 2.18 -5.92 -1.16
N ILE A 91 1.55 -5.96 -2.35
CA ILE A 91 1.46 -7.21 -3.11
C ILE A 91 2.83 -7.68 -3.59
N ALA A 92 3.75 -6.76 -3.90
CA ALA A 92 5.11 -7.13 -4.26
C ALA A 92 5.84 -7.80 -3.09
N ILE A 93 5.78 -7.23 -1.88
CA ILE A 93 6.32 -7.87 -0.67
C ILE A 93 5.69 -9.24 -0.46
N TYR A 94 4.36 -9.33 -0.51
CA TYR A 94 3.65 -10.59 -0.33
C TYR A 94 4.11 -11.66 -1.33
N LEU A 95 4.27 -11.30 -2.60
CA LEU A 95 4.78 -12.22 -3.62
C LEU A 95 6.24 -12.59 -3.39
N MET A 96 7.08 -11.66 -2.92
CA MET A 96 8.48 -11.94 -2.57
C MET A 96 8.57 -12.90 -1.38
N GLU A 97 7.73 -12.74 -0.37
CA GLU A 97 7.64 -13.61 0.80
C GLU A 97 7.16 -15.02 0.41
N LYS A 98 6.12 -15.13 -0.43
CA LYS A 98 5.66 -16.42 -0.99
C LYS A 98 6.67 -17.13 -1.89
N ARG A 99 7.71 -16.42 -2.32
CA ARG A 99 8.84 -16.94 -3.10
C ARG A 99 10.08 -17.21 -2.23
N GLU A 100 9.97 -17.06 -0.92
CA GLU A 100 11.08 -17.23 0.02
C GLU A 100 12.25 -16.27 -0.26
N LEU A 101 11.98 -15.13 -0.92
CA LEU A 101 12.96 -14.06 -1.14
C LEU A 101 13.02 -13.11 0.06
N LEU A 102 11.91 -13.01 0.79
CA LEU A 102 11.78 -12.32 2.06
C LEU A 102 11.19 -13.34 3.06
N SER A 103 11.42 -13.13 4.35
CA SER A 103 10.88 -14.02 5.39
C SER A 103 10.30 -13.20 6.54
N ASN A 104 9.08 -13.57 6.94
CA ASN A 104 8.37 -13.10 8.13
C ASN A 104 8.09 -11.59 8.15
N VAL A 105 7.75 -11.04 6.98
CA VAL A 105 7.46 -9.61 6.75
C VAL A 105 5.97 -9.31 6.91
N LEU A 106 5.09 -10.11 6.30
CA LEU A 106 3.64 -9.86 6.30
C LEU A 106 2.84 -10.98 6.95
N GLU A 107 3.33 -12.21 6.94
CA GLU A 107 2.57 -13.35 7.46
C GLU A 107 2.54 -13.33 9.00
N PRO A 108 1.34 -13.44 9.62
CA PRO A 108 1.22 -13.47 11.07
C PRO A 108 1.69 -14.81 11.63
N ASP A 109 2.40 -14.74 12.76
CA ASP A 109 2.90 -15.93 13.46
C ASP A 109 2.34 -15.98 14.90
N PRO A 110 1.69 -17.10 15.32
CA PRO A 110 1.21 -17.30 16.68
C PRO A 110 2.27 -17.14 17.77
N GLU A 111 3.53 -17.50 17.51
CA GLU A 111 4.64 -17.34 18.47
C GLU A 111 4.91 -15.85 18.79
N PHE A 112 4.62 -14.98 17.84
CA PHE A 112 4.78 -13.53 17.93
C PHE A 112 3.46 -12.79 18.16
N GLY A 113 2.45 -13.48 18.72
CA GLY A 113 1.17 -12.89 19.07
C GLY A 113 0.30 -12.53 17.86
N ASN A 114 0.35 -13.37 16.82
CA ASN A 114 -0.32 -13.16 15.52
C ASN A 114 0.13 -11.86 14.81
N LYS A 115 1.39 -11.47 15.00
CA LYS A 115 2.07 -10.45 14.20
C LYS A 115 3.14 -11.11 13.34
N PRO A 116 3.55 -10.49 12.23
CA PRO A 116 4.79 -10.87 11.57
C PRO A 116 5.96 -10.74 12.54
N GLU A 117 6.84 -11.73 12.57
CA GLU A 117 8.02 -11.76 13.45
C GLU A 117 8.83 -10.47 13.34
N GLN A 118 9.10 -10.01 12.11
CA GLN A 118 9.87 -8.78 11.91
C GLN A 118 9.17 -7.56 12.51
N LEU A 119 7.86 -7.42 12.33
CA LEU A 119 7.08 -6.32 12.92
C LEU A 119 7.10 -6.40 14.45
N TRP A 120 7.03 -7.60 15.02
CA TRP A 120 7.14 -7.81 16.46
C TRP A 120 8.49 -7.36 17.01
N HIS A 121 9.59 -7.77 16.39
CA HIS A 121 10.93 -7.32 16.78
C HIS A 121 11.10 -5.82 16.58
N PHE A 122 10.61 -5.28 15.46
CA PHE A 122 10.68 -3.86 15.16
C PHE A 122 9.97 -3.00 16.21
N GLU A 123 8.77 -3.41 16.64
CA GLU A 123 8.03 -2.76 17.72
C GLU A 123 8.83 -2.76 19.04
N LYS A 124 9.46 -3.89 19.39
CA LYS A 124 10.28 -4.01 20.61
C LYS A 124 11.53 -3.14 20.57
N ILE A 125 12.19 -3.04 19.42
CA ILE A 125 13.43 -2.27 19.26
C ILE A 125 13.14 -0.77 19.23
N THR A 126 12.12 -0.35 18.48
CA THR A 126 11.80 1.08 18.29
C THR A 126 10.97 1.66 19.43
N ASN A 127 10.30 0.81 20.22
CA ASN A 127 9.39 1.21 21.30
C ASN A 127 8.25 2.14 20.83
N ILE A 128 7.83 2.01 19.56
CA ILE A 128 6.71 2.78 18.98
C ILE A 128 5.40 2.04 19.28
N HIS A 129 4.53 2.64 20.10
CA HIS A 129 3.24 2.04 20.48
C HIS A 129 2.03 2.56 19.68
N GLN A 130 2.16 3.71 19.01
CA GLN A 130 1.07 4.22 18.18
C GLN A 130 1.05 3.44 16.85
N ARG A 131 -0.02 2.70 16.59
CA ARG A 131 -0.09 1.73 15.47
C ARG A 131 0.19 2.35 14.10
N ASP A 132 -0.38 3.50 13.78
CA ASP A 132 -0.18 4.11 12.46
C ASP A 132 1.29 4.51 12.25
N THR A 133 1.93 5.10 13.27
CA THR A 133 3.35 5.42 13.27
C THR A 133 4.18 4.14 13.18
N LEU A 134 3.87 3.12 13.97
CA LEU A 134 4.59 1.84 13.93
C LEU A 134 4.55 1.23 12.52
N TYR A 135 3.37 1.14 11.91
CA TYR A 135 3.18 0.59 10.58
C TYR A 135 3.90 1.45 9.54
N GLN A 136 3.68 2.77 9.56
CA GLN A 136 4.34 3.67 8.61
C GLN A 136 5.86 3.55 8.70
N THR A 137 6.44 3.55 9.91
CA THR A 137 7.89 3.44 10.09
C THR A 137 8.41 2.07 9.67
N TYR A 138 7.73 0.98 10.04
CA TYR A 138 8.11 -0.39 9.67
C TYR A 138 8.05 -0.63 8.16
N PHE A 139 6.93 -0.31 7.52
CA PHE A 139 6.81 -0.51 6.08
C PHE A 139 7.76 0.38 5.29
N ASN A 140 8.00 1.62 5.74
CA ASN A 140 9.00 2.46 5.11
C ASN A 140 10.42 1.90 5.24
N SER A 141 10.79 1.27 6.37
CA SER A 141 12.10 0.61 6.48
C SER A 141 12.21 -0.57 5.53
N VAL A 142 11.17 -1.40 5.43
CA VAL A 142 11.13 -2.54 4.49
C VAL A 142 11.18 -2.05 3.03
N PHE A 143 10.42 -1.01 2.68
CA PHE A 143 10.45 -0.44 1.34
C PHE A 143 11.83 0.12 0.99
N ASN A 144 12.47 0.82 1.92
CA ASN A 144 13.80 1.37 1.70
C ASN A 144 14.85 0.27 1.48
N GLU A 145 14.82 -0.79 2.28
CA GLU A 145 15.69 -1.97 2.10
C GLU A 145 15.53 -2.58 0.70
N ILE A 146 14.28 -2.80 0.25
CA ILE A 146 14.03 -3.36 -1.09
C ILE A 146 14.38 -2.37 -2.21
N ASN A 147 14.19 -1.06 -2.01
CA ASN A 147 14.45 -0.04 -3.02
C ASN A 147 15.96 0.11 -3.35
N GLU A 148 16.85 -0.25 -2.41
CA GLU A 148 18.29 -0.32 -2.67
C GLU A 148 18.62 -1.34 -3.77
N GLU A 149 17.82 -2.41 -3.87
CA GLU A 149 18.00 -3.50 -4.84
C GLU A 149 17.11 -3.33 -6.09
N ILE A 150 15.86 -2.91 -5.92
CA ILE A 150 14.83 -2.83 -6.98
C ILE A 150 14.26 -1.42 -7.05
N LYS A 151 14.93 -0.56 -7.84
CA LYS A 151 14.59 0.87 -7.96
C LYS A 151 13.19 1.11 -8.54
N LYS A 152 12.54 2.18 -8.05
CA LYS A 152 11.28 2.83 -8.51
C LYS A 152 9.96 2.35 -7.92
N VAL A 153 9.77 1.06 -7.63
CA VAL A 153 8.46 0.59 -7.09
C VAL A 153 8.31 0.96 -5.61
N PHE A 154 9.42 0.94 -4.88
CA PHE A 154 9.47 1.13 -3.43
C PHE A 154 10.02 2.51 -3.02
N ASP A 155 10.02 3.49 -3.93
CA ASP A 155 10.50 4.84 -3.65
C ASP A 155 9.59 5.56 -2.63
N THR A 156 10.06 5.71 -1.41
CA THR A 156 9.30 6.33 -0.31
C THR A 156 9.29 7.86 -0.36
N GLU A 157 10.02 8.48 -1.29
CA GLU A 157 10.16 9.93 -1.41
C GLU A 157 9.28 10.54 -2.52
N ASP A 158 8.49 9.71 -3.22
CA ASP A 158 7.60 10.18 -4.27
C ASP A 158 6.35 10.95 -3.75
N GLU A 159 5.66 11.65 -4.67
CA GLU A 159 4.45 12.42 -4.36
C GLU A 159 3.30 11.56 -3.81
N ASN A 160 3.29 10.27 -4.13
CA ASN A 160 2.27 9.31 -3.68
C ASN A 160 2.57 8.77 -2.26
N SER A 161 3.76 9.02 -1.72
CA SER A 161 4.21 8.54 -0.42
C SER A 161 3.99 9.55 0.72
N VAL A 162 3.47 10.75 0.41
CA VAL A 162 3.14 11.79 1.40
C VAL A 162 2.08 11.30 2.40
N LEU A 163 1.14 10.47 1.93
CA LEU A 163 0.06 9.93 2.74
C LEU A 163 0.13 8.39 2.79
N PHE A 164 0.60 7.88 3.92
CA PHE A 164 0.66 6.45 4.18
C PHE A 164 -0.72 5.90 4.61
N PRO A 165 -1.13 4.69 4.17
CA PRO A 165 -2.40 4.07 4.58
C PRO A 165 -2.45 3.82 6.09
N SER A 166 -3.62 3.90 6.72
CA SER A 166 -3.73 3.60 8.15
C SER A 166 -3.40 2.14 8.47
N ALA A 167 -2.97 1.85 9.70
CA ALA A 167 -2.67 0.48 10.13
C ALA A 167 -3.88 -0.47 9.91
N ASN A 168 -5.10 0.04 10.14
CA ASN A 168 -6.33 -0.72 9.90
C ASN A 168 -6.52 -1.05 8.42
N ALA A 169 -6.25 -0.11 7.51
CA ALA A 169 -6.37 -0.35 6.08
C ALA A 169 -5.36 -1.42 5.62
N ILE A 170 -4.14 -1.38 6.15
CA ILE A 170 -3.12 -2.42 5.90
C ILE A 170 -3.61 -3.78 6.38
N ASP A 171 -4.06 -3.89 7.64
CA ASP A 171 -4.57 -5.15 8.21
C ASP A 171 -5.72 -5.72 7.36
N GLU A 172 -6.68 -4.88 6.96
CA GLU A 172 -7.82 -5.31 6.13
C GLU A 172 -7.39 -5.85 4.76
N ILE A 173 -6.37 -5.26 4.14
CA ILE A 173 -5.82 -5.70 2.85
C ILE A 173 -5.03 -6.99 3.00
N LEU A 174 -4.21 -7.11 4.06
CA LEU A 174 -3.50 -8.35 4.35
C LEU A 174 -4.48 -9.49 4.56
N GLY A 175 -5.60 -9.26 5.26
CA GLY A 175 -6.71 -10.22 5.34
C GLY A 175 -7.31 -10.56 3.97
N GLN A 176 -7.44 -9.61 3.05
CA GLN A 176 -7.89 -9.93 1.67
C GLN A 176 -6.87 -10.80 0.90
N LEU A 177 -5.57 -10.55 1.08
CA LEU A 177 -4.52 -11.20 0.30
C LEU A 177 -4.18 -12.59 0.85
N ILE A 178 -4.00 -12.70 2.16
CA ILE A 178 -3.56 -13.91 2.86
C ILE A 178 -4.71 -14.91 2.98
N GLU A 179 -5.90 -14.48 3.43
CA GLU A 179 -6.98 -15.43 3.73
C GLU A 179 -7.76 -15.88 2.50
N LYS A 180 -7.84 -15.03 1.45
CA LYS A 180 -8.76 -15.25 0.33
C LYS A 180 -8.10 -15.74 -0.94
N ILE A 181 -6.76 -15.75 -1.00
CA ILE A 181 -6.04 -16.21 -2.18
C ILE A 181 -5.18 -17.41 -1.76
N PRO A 182 -5.54 -18.63 -2.20
CA PRO A 182 -4.78 -19.81 -1.83
C PRO A 182 -3.36 -19.77 -2.41
N ASP A 183 -2.38 -20.31 -1.69
CA ASP A 183 -0.97 -20.33 -2.09
C ASP A 183 -0.76 -21.00 -3.46
N GLU A 184 -1.59 -21.98 -3.80
CA GLU A 184 -1.58 -22.66 -5.09
C GLU A 184 -1.92 -21.74 -6.26
N ALA A 185 -2.77 -20.72 -6.04
CA ALA A 185 -3.13 -19.76 -7.08
C ALA A 185 -1.91 -18.97 -7.58
N TRP A 186 -0.99 -18.64 -6.66
CA TRP A 186 0.24 -17.92 -6.97
C TRP A 186 1.26 -18.80 -7.70
N LYS A 187 1.45 -20.04 -7.23
CA LYS A 187 2.35 -21.03 -7.86
C LYS A 187 1.92 -21.40 -9.28
N GLU A 188 0.62 -21.40 -9.57
CA GLU A 188 0.09 -21.68 -10.91
C GLU A 188 0.35 -20.58 -11.94
N GLU A 189 0.37 -19.31 -11.54
CA GLU A 189 0.64 -18.17 -12.44
C GLU A 189 2.11 -18.17 -12.90
N GLU A 190 3.04 -18.55 -12.02
CA GLU A 190 4.47 -18.64 -12.34
C GLU A 190 4.78 -19.75 -13.35
N ARG A 191 4.18 -20.94 -13.16
CA ARG A 191 4.36 -22.06 -14.10
C ARG A 191 3.92 -21.67 -15.51
N ARG A 192 2.91 -20.80 -15.62
CA ARG A 192 2.45 -20.26 -16.90
C ARG A 192 3.48 -19.29 -17.50
N LYS A 193 3.94 -18.28 -16.75
CA LYS A 193 4.94 -17.31 -17.24
C LYS A 193 6.24 -17.98 -17.67
N LYS A 194 6.77 -18.91 -16.87
CA LYS A 194 7.96 -19.71 -17.24
C LYS A 194 7.73 -20.55 -18.50
N LYS A 195 6.52 -21.07 -18.72
CA LYS A 195 6.17 -21.83 -19.94
C LYS A 195 6.04 -20.90 -21.15
N GLU A 196 5.49 -19.70 -20.99
CA GLU A 196 5.37 -18.68 -22.03
C GLU A 196 6.75 -18.14 -22.45
N GLU A 197 7.62 -17.82 -21.48
CA GLU A 197 9.00 -17.39 -21.72
C GLU A 197 9.84 -18.48 -22.40
N ARG A 198 9.74 -19.74 -21.92
CA ARG A 198 10.44 -20.88 -22.55
C ARG A 198 9.96 -21.14 -23.98
N ASN A 199 8.68 -20.91 -24.26
CA ASN A 199 8.14 -21.04 -25.61
C ASN A 199 8.54 -19.86 -26.53
N ALA A 200 8.72 -18.66 -25.97
CA ALA A 200 9.19 -17.49 -26.70
C ALA A 200 10.69 -17.52 -27.05
N LEU A 201 11.50 -18.26 -26.27
CA LEU A 201 12.93 -18.49 -26.51
C LEU A 201 13.23 -19.69 -27.44
N CYS A 202 12.22 -20.47 -27.82
CA CYS A 202 12.34 -21.60 -28.76
C CYS A 202 11.88 -21.26 -30.19
N ILE A 203 11.82 -19.97 -30.54
CA ILE A 203 11.60 -19.43 -31.90
C ILE A 203 12.81 -18.59 -32.26
#